data_AF-A0A2T4UJT6-F1
#
_entry.id   AF-A0A2T4UJT6-F1
#
_cell.length_a   1.000
_cell.length_b   1.000
_cell.length_c   1.000
_cell.angle_alpha   90.00
_cell.angle_beta   90.00
_cell.angle_gamma   90.00
#
_symmetry.space_group_name_H-M   'P 1'
#
loop_
_entity.id
_entity.type
_entity.pdbx_description
1 polymer ?
#
loop_
_entity_poly.entity_id
_entity_poly.type
_entity_poly.pdbx_seq_one_letter_code
_entity_poly.pdbx_strand_id
1 'polypeptide(L)'
;MSRGAVVGQDDGVTRTRLLSSRLAALGLLLLAAITWAPSAARAAGPPDIRHVWTIVLENKDYEDSFGPDTEAPYLARELTARGKLLTNYHGTSHASLGNYLTLVSGQAVNVVTQADCAIFSDIFPGTRTPDGQTLGAGCVFPRSVRTIADQLQERGLRWRGYMEDMGNTPGQPPTCRHPRIGAVDDTQAARAGDQYATRHNPFVYFHSIIDDPARCAEHVVPLDRLEQDIARPQTTPNYAFITPDLCNDGHDASCVDGGLGGLPAADAFLRRWVPKILASPGFAQHGMLIITWDEANIDPDSSTACCGEPTGPNTLAPGLLGPGGGRTGSVVLSPFVQPGSRTDTPYNHYALLRSVEDVFGLDHLGYAAMPGLRAFGEDVYDRTAPAPVPAGPPRCVSARSGRVVAAARLRPSARGVLLTFRARRTARVRITVTHRSGRRVTLRRLTRVRACRAYQVRLPDDVVRARVVGAGRTVAVARTASAEHDEEAEGAAS
;
A
#
# COMPACT_ATOMS: atom_id res chain seq x y z
N MET A 1 24.11 -45.72 -66.77
CA MET A 1 24.47 -47.01 -67.42
C MET A 1 25.74 -47.53 -66.77
N SER A 2 25.77 -48.84 -66.48
CA SER A 2 26.83 -49.67 -65.87
C SER A 2 27.29 -49.30 -64.45
N ARG A 3 26.91 -50.03 -63.39
CA ARG A 3 27.17 -51.43 -62.98
C ARG A 3 28.61 -51.69 -62.51
N GLY A 4 28.72 -52.06 -61.23
CA GLY A 4 29.77 -52.89 -60.66
C GLY A 4 29.16 -53.76 -59.56
N ALA A 5 29.23 -55.08 -59.72
CA ALA A 5 28.92 -56.13 -58.74
C ALA A 5 30.26 -56.72 -58.24
N VAL A 6 30.42 -57.32 -57.05
CA VAL A 6 30.19 -58.76 -56.74
C VAL A 6 30.79 -59.00 -55.31
N VAL A 7 30.00 -59.50 -54.34
CA VAL A 7 30.04 -60.80 -53.61
C VAL A 7 31.20 -61.05 -52.61
N GLY A 8 30.85 -61.61 -51.43
CA GLY A 8 31.73 -62.36 -50.54
C GLY A 8 31.01 -62.97 -49.32
N GLN A 9 30.88 -64.30 -49.32
CA GLN A 9 30.32 -65.22 -48.30
C GLN A 9 31.33 -65.52 -47.19
N ASP A 10 30.90 -65.90 -45.97
CA ASP A 10 31.50 -67.06 -45.29
C ASP A 10 30.70 -67.57 -44.07
N ASP A 11 30.74 -68.89 -43.91
CA ASP A 11 30.02 -69.76 -42.98
C ASP A 11 30.74 -69.95 -41.63
N GLY A 12 30.03 -70.41 -40.58
CA GLY A 12 30.68 -70.80 -39.32
C GLY A 12 29.76 -71.32 -38.21
N VAL A 13 29.51 -72.64 -38.23
CA VAL A 13 28.88 -73.48 -37.19
C VAL A 13 29.77 -73.47 -35.92
N THR A 14 29.34 -73.55 -34.64
CA THR A 14 28.97 -74.79 -33.91
C THR A 14 28.68 -74.51 -32.40
N ARG A 15 27.54 -75.02 -31.92
CA ARG A 15 27.32 -75.83 -30.67
C ARG A 15 27.47 -75.29 -29.22
N THR A 16 26.28 -75.30 -28.57
CA THR A 16 25.92 -75.84 -27.23
C THR A 16 26.33 -75.10 -25.95
N ARG A 17 25.33 -74.65 -25.17
CA ARG A 17 24.79 -75.42 -24.03
C ARG A 17 23.46 -74.83 -23.52
N LEU A 18 22.51 -75.74 -23.33
CA LEU A 18 21.20 -75.55 -22.73
C LEU A 18 21.33 -75.15 -21.25
N LEU A 19 20.48 -74.24 -20.80
CA LEU A 19 19.82 -74.29 -19.50
C LEU A 19 18.46 -73.58 -19.57
N SER A 20 17.50 -74.38 -20.02
CA SER A 20 16.18 -74.57 -19.41
C SER A 20 15.59 -73.45 -18.54
N SER A 21 14.42 -73.00 -19.02
CA SER A 21 13.15 -72.87 -18.30
C SER A 21 12.98 -71.72 -17.30
N ARG A 22 12.05 -70.80 -17.60
CA ARG A 22 10.70 -70.79 -17.02
C ARG A 22 9.85 -69.60 -17.54
N LEU A 23 8.58 -69.91 -17.81
CA LEU A 23 7.40 -69.03 -17.76
C LEU A 23 7.10 -68.13 -18.98
N ALA A 24 6.45 -68.73 -19.98
CA ALA A 24 5.41 -68.07 -20.76
C ALA A 24 4.09 -68.14 -19.98
N ALA A 25 3.65 -67.03 -19.38
CA ALA A 25 2.26 -66.76 -18.97
C ALA A 25 2.16 -65.38 -18.30
N LEU A 26 2.17 -64.29 -19.08
CA LEU A 26 1.65 -62.98 -18.65
C LEU A 26 1.56 -62.03 -19.87
N GLY A 27 0.92 -62.51 -20.93
CA GLY A 27 0.72 -61.74 -22.17
C GLY A 27 -0.75 -61.44 -22.40
N LEU A 28 -1.44 -60.77 -21.46
CA LEU A 28 -2.75 -60.13 -21.68
C LEU A 28 -3.16 -59.33 -20.42
N LEU A 29 -2.54 -58.17 -20.16
CA LEU A 29 -3.01 -57.19 -19.16
C LEU A 29 -2.24 -55.85 -19.23
N LEU A 30 -2.06 -55.28 -20.43
CA LEU A 30 -1.35 -53.99 -20.60
C LEU A 30 -1.99 -53.08 -21.66
N LEU A 31 -3.32 -53.08 -21.74
CA LEU A 31 -4.11 -52.09 -22.50
C LEU A 31 -5.26 -51.55 -21.65
N ALA A 32 -4.93 -50.91 -20.53
CA ALA A 32 -5.81 -49.97 -19.81
C ALA A 32 -5.00 -49.14 -18.79
N ALA A 33 -3.87 -48.57 -19.20
CA ALA A 33 -3.30 -47.44 -18.48
C ALA A 33 -3.70 -46.17 -19.24
N ILE A 34 -4.98 -45.78 -19.10
CA ILE A 34 -5.37 -44.39 -19.34
C ILE A 34 -4.57 -43.61 -18.31
N THR A 35 -3.47 -42.99 -18.75
CA THR A 35 -2.75 -42.03 -17.93
C THR A 35 -3.72 -40.90 -17.66
N TRP A 36 -4.33 -40.92 -16.47
CA TRP A 36 -4.93 -39.75 -15.89
C TRP A 36 -3.76 -38.82 -15.58
N ALA A 37 -3.32 -38.08 -16.60
CA ALA A 37 -2.50 -36.91 -16.35
C ALA A 37 -3.35 -36.05 -15.42
N PRO A 38 -2.90 -35.73 -14.20
CA PRO A 38 -3.59 -34.72 -13.43
C PRO A 38 -3.67 -33.50 -14.34
N SER A 39 -4.88 -33.04 -14.66
CA SER A 39 -5.05 -31.70 -15.20
C SER A 39 -4.24 -30.82 -14.28
N ALA A 40 -3.15 -30.21 -14.78
CA ALA A 40 -2.44 -29.20 -14.03
C ALA A 40 -3.53 -28.26 -13.55
N ALA A 41 -3.75 -28.22 -12.23
CA ALA A 41 -4.75 -27.34 -11.65
C ALA A 41 -4.33 -25.95 -12.14
N ARG A 42 -5.11 -25.38 -13.06
CA ARG A 42 -4.91 -24.02 -13.52
C ARG A 42 -4.93 -23.21 -12.22
N ALA A 43 -3.81 -22.59 -11.87
CA ALA A 43 -3.71 -21.76 -10.68
C ALA A 43 -4.97 -20.90 -10.65
N ALA A 44 -5.72 -20.96 -9.54
CA ALA A 44 -6.95 -20.20 -9.44
C ALA A 44 -6.59 -18.74 -9.73
N GLY A 45 -7.27 -18.13 -10.70
CA GLY A 45 -7.09 -16.71 -10.98
C GLY A 45 -7.40 -15.90 -9.73
N PRO A 46 -6.99 -14.62 -9.69
CA PRO A 46 -7.29 -13.76 -8.54
C PRO A 46 -8.81 -13.76 -8.27
N PRO A 47 -9.22 -13.58 -7.01
CA PRO A 47 -10.64 -13.45 -6.67
C PRO A 47 -11.27 -12.24 -7.38
N ASP A 48 -12.61 -12.15 -7.39
CA ASP A 48 -13.38 -11.06 -8.02
C ASP A 48 -13.19 -9.71 -7.29
N ILE A 49 -11.96 -9.19 -7.28
CA ILE A 49 -11.61 -7.87 -6.76
C ILE A 49 -12.00 -6.83 -7.80
N ARG A 50 -12.82 -5.84 -7.39
CA ARG A 50 -13.36 -4.83 -8.31
C ARG A 50 -12.72 -3.46 -8.15
N HIS A 51 -12.12 -3.23 -6.99
CA HIS A 51 -11.52 -1.97 -6.61
C HIS A 51 -10.22 -2.21 -5.86
N VAL A 52 -9.14 -1.58 -6.32
CA VAL A 52 -7.80 -1.64 -5.71
C VAL A 52 -7.39 -0.23 -5.30
N TRP A 53 -6.99 -0.07 -4.04
CA TRP A 53 -6.32 1.12 -3.54
C TRP A 53 -4.88 0.75 -3.21
N THR A 54 -3.93 1.51 -3.70
CA THR A 54 -2.51 1.38 -3.36
C THR A 54 -2.08 2.67 -2.68
N ILE A 55 -1.70 2.58 -1.40
CA ILE A 55 -1.04 3.66 -0.67
C ILE A 55 0.45 3.35 -0.66
N VAL A 56 1.26 4.28 -1.16
CA VAL A 56 2.73 4.18 -1.13
C VAL A 56 3.27 5.21 -0.15
N LEU A 57 4.01 4.74 0.83
CA LEU A 57 4.75 5.50 1.84
C LEU A 57 6.24 5.56 1.44
N GLU A 58 7.07 6.35 2.13
CA GLU A 58 8.48 6.56 1.75
C GLU A 58 9.51 5.95 2.72
N ASN A 59 10.54 5.31 2.15
CA ASN A 59 11.83 4.93 2.72
C ASN A 59 11.77 4.34 4.14
N LYS A 60 11.37 3.08 4.28
CA LYS A 60 11.49 2.38 5.57
C LYS A 60 11.86 0.92 5.41
N ASP A 61 12.86 0.51 6.18
CA ASP A 61 13.13 -0.88 6.42
C ASP A 61 11.91 -1.59 7.04
N TYR A 62 11.79 -2.88 6.76
CA TYR A 62 10.77 -3.72 7.37
C TYR A 62 10.84 -3.68 8.91
N GLU A 63 12.05 -3.67 9.47
CA GLU A 63 12.33 -3.61 10.89
C GLU A 63 11.78 -2.33 11.53
N ASP A 64 11.96 -1.17 10.89
CA ASP A 64 11.44 0.11 11.38
C ASP A 64 9.91 0.14 11.38
N SER A 65 9.31 -0.40 10.32
CA SER A 65 7.87 -0.35 10.09
C SER A 65 7.08 -1.37 10.89
N PHE A 66 7.65 -2.57 11.10
CA PHE A 66 6.92 -3.72 11.65
C PHE A 66 7.58 -4.32 12.89
N GLY A 67 8.83 -3.96 13.18
CA GLY A 67 9.57 -4.40 14.36
C GLY A 67 8.94 -3.95 15.69
N PRO A 68 9.40 -4.50 16.83
CA PRO A 68 8.80 -4.27 18.15
C PRO A 68 8.71 -2.79 18.53
N ASP A 69 9.74 -2.00 18.17
CA ASP A 69 9.94 -0.61 18.59
C ASP A 69 9.38 0.42 17.60
N THR A 70 8.62 -0.03 16.60
CA THR A 70 8.05 0.85 15.56
C THR A 70 7.21 2.00 16.14
N GLU A 71 7.40 3.19 15.57
CA GLU A 71 6.58 4.37 15.87
C GLU A 71 5.26 4.41 15.07
N ALA A 72 4.98 3.37 14.27
CA ALA A 72 3.76 3.24 13.47
C ALA A 72 2.83 2.08 13.94
N PRO A 73 2.30 2.11 15.17
CA PRO A 73 1.52 1.00 15.72
C PRO A 73 0.18 0.75 15.01
N TYR A 74 -0.40 1.72 14.30
CA TYR A 74 -1.58 1.47 13.46
C TYR A 74 -1.24 0.55 12.32
N LEU A 75 -0.16 0.86 11.60
CA LEU A 75 0.34 0.05 10.50
C LEU A 75 0.75 -1.32 11.03
N ALA A 76 1.66 -1.31 12.01
CA ALA A 76 2.38 -2.49 12.42
C ALA A 76 1.55 -3.49 13.22
N ARG A 77 0.50 -3.04 13.91
CA ARG A 77 -0.31 -3.87 14.81
C ARG A 77 -1.78 -3.92 14.38
N GLU A 78 -2.41 -2.77 14.19
CA GLU A 78 -3.86 -2.75 13.92
C GLU A 78 -4.19 -3.17 12.49
N LEU A 79 -3.42 -2.73 11.50
CA LEU A 79 -3.65 -3.07 10.09
C LEU A 79 -3.21 -4.50 9.79
N THR A 80 -2.06 -4.94 10.30
CA THR A 80 -1.60 -6.33 10.19
C THR A 80 -2.58 -7.32 10.85
N ALA A 81 -3.16 -6.99 12.01
CA ALA A 81 -4.19 -7.83 12.65
C ALA A 81 -5.50 -7.93 11.84
N ARG A 82 -5.77 -6.96 10.97
CA ARG A 82 -6.99 -6.90 10.13
C ARG A 82 -6.77 -7.40 8.70
N GLY A 83 -5.53 -7.44 8.26
CA GLY A 83 -5.14 -7.83 6.90
C GLY A 83 -4.13 -8.98 6.92
N LYS A 84 -3.32 -9.01 5.87
CA LYS A 84 -2.19 -9.91 5.72
C LYS A 84 -0.90 -9.11 5.59
N LEU A 85 0.13 -9.52 6.33
CA LEU A 85 1.47 -8.94 6.25
C LEU A 85 2.34 -9.74 5.28
N LEU A 86 2.89 -9.07 4.26
CA LEU A 86 3.87 -9.61 3.34
C LEU A 86 5.24 -9.24 3.91
N THR A 87 5.89 -10.19 4.56
CA THR A 87 7.12 -9.92 5.36
C THR A 87 8.38 -9.84 4.50
N ASN A 88 8.32 -10.34 3.27
CA ASN A 88 9.44 -10.38 2.32
C ASN A 88 9.09 -9.59 1.06
N TYR A 89 8.56 -8.38 1.25
CA TYR A 89 8.25 -7.46 0.16
C TYR A 89 9.39 -6.44 -0.01
N HIS A 90 9.79 -6.18 -1.26
CA HIS A 90 10.93 -5.35 -1.60
C HIS A 90 10.57 -4.15 -2.50
N GLY A 91 11.27 -3.04 -2.31
CA GLY A 91 11.41 -1.99 -3.32
C GLY A 91 12.27 -2.47 -4.49
N THR A 92 12.18 -1.78 -5.62
CA THR A 92 12.90 -2.11 -6.87
C THR A 92 14.06 -1.17 -7.17
N SER A 93 14.11 -0.03 -6.49
CA SER A 93 15.20 0.92 -6.69
C SER A 93 15.47 1.77 -5.45
N HIS A 94 16.57 2.50 -5.52
CA HIS A 94 16.77 3.80 -4.88
C HIS A 94 17.16 4.79 -5.98
N ALA A 95 16.80 6.07 -5.95
CA ALA A 95 15.88 6.71 -5.02
C ALA A 95 14.39 6.53 -5.43
N SER A 96 13.50 7.28 -4.77
CA SER A 96 12.06 7.05 -4.72
C SER A 96 11.37 6.94 -6.08
N LEU A 97 11.58 7.89 -7.00
CA LEU A 97 10.84 8.00 -8.28
C LEU A 97 10.80 6.68 -9.06
N GLY A 98 11.92 5.96 -9.06
CA GLY A 98 12.03 4.69 -9.75
C GLY A 98 10.98 3.67 -9.35
N ASN A 99 10.69 3.59 -8.06
CA ASN A 99 9.71 2.67 -7.48
C ASN A 99 8.28 3.02 -7.89
N TYR A 100 7.93 4.31 -7.89
CA TYR A 100 6.62 4.78 -8.37
C TYR A 100 6.42 4.47 -9.85
N LEU A 101 7.46 4.68 -10.67
CA LEU A 101 7.42 4.35 -12.11
C LEU A 101 7.22 2.85 -12.32
N THR A 102 7.95 2.01 -11.57
CA THR A 102 7.78 0.56 -11.59
C THR A 102 6.32 0.17 -11.30
N LEU A 103 5.73 0.72 -10.24
CA LEU A 103 4.38 0.37 -9.78
C LEU A 103 3.27 0.65 -10.79
N VAL A 104 3.49 1.55 -11.76
CA VAL A 104 2.46 1.90 -12.76
C VAL A 104 2.80 1.49 -14.19
N SER A 105 4.04 1.08 -14.48
CA SER A 105 4.49 0.84 -15.87
C SER A 105 5.44 -0.35 -16.04
N GLY A 106 5.94 -0.91 -14.94
CA GLY A 106 6.94 -1.99 -14.97
C GLY A 106 8.27 -1.57 -15.60
N GLN A 107 8.54 -0.27 -15.73
CA GLN A 107 9.82 0.25 -16.22
C GLN A 107 10.86 0.22 -15.10
N ALA A 108 12.04 -0.32 -15.41
CA ALA A 108 13.21 -0.24 -14.57
C ALA A 108 13.83 1.17 -14.61
N VAL A 109 14.53 1.51 -13.53
CA VAL A 109 15.15 2.83 -13.39
C VAL A 109 16.30 3.04 -14.36
N ASN A 110 16.49 4.29 -14.77
CA ASN A 110 17.70 4.78 -15.41
C ASN A 110 18.41 5.79 -14.49
N VAL A 111 19.62 6.23 -14.85
CA VAL A 111 20.43 7.14 -14.04
C VAL A 111 19.74 8.47 -13.66
N VAL A 112 18.78 8.96 -14.46
CA VAL A 112 18.04 10.19 -14.20
C VAL A 112 16.85 9.95 -13.28
N THR A 113 16.09 8.88 -13.50
CA THR A 113 14.97 8.51 -12.61
C THR A 113 15.49 8.05 -11.24
N GLN A 114 16.68 7.46 -11.21
CA GLN A 114 17.39 7.05 -10.00
C GLN A 114 17.86 8.23 -9.14
N ALA A 115 17.90 9.43 -9.73
CA ALA A 115 18.21 10.69 -9.06
C ALA A 115 16.97 11.59 -8.93
N ASP A 116 15.78 10.97 -8.84
CA ASP A 116 14.46 11.62 -8.67
C ASP A 116 14.10 12.68 -9.71
N CYS A 117 14.75 12.65 -10.86
CA CYS A 117 14.53 13.56 -11.97
C CYS A 117 14.50 15.05 -11.59
N ALA A 118 15.60 15.56 -11.04
CA ALA A 118 15.75 16.99 -10.73
C ALA A 118 15.49 17.92 -11.94
N ILE A 119 15.69 17.44 -13.17
CA ILE A 119 15.34 18.15 -14.42
C ILE A 119 14.33 17.30 -15.19
N PHE A 120 13.09 17.78 -15.25
CA PHE A 120 11.95 17.09 -15.84
C PHE A 120 12.09 17.02 -17.37
N SER A 121 12.72 15.96 -17.87
CA SER A 121 13.21 15.87 -19.26
C SER A 121 12.75 14.59 -19.95
N ASP A 122 12.51 14.70 -21.25
CA ASP A 122 12.13 13.57 -22.10
C ASP A 122 13.24 12.52 -22.12
N ILE A 123 12.85 11.25 -22.11
CA ILE A 123 13.79 10.15 -22.29
C ILE A 123 14.32 10.16 -23.73
N PHE A 124 15.64 10.26 -23.88
CA PHE A 124 16.33 10.13 -25.15
C PHE A 124 17.41 9.02 -25.08
N PRO A 125 17.50 8.11 -26.06
CA PRO A 125 16.70 8.04 -27.29
C PRO A 125 15.27 7.50 -27.12
N GLY A 126 14.91 6.92 -25.96
CA GLY A 126 13.57 6.38 -25.73
C GLY A 126 13.31 5.06 -26.46
N THR A 127 14.37 4.26 -26.68
CA THR A 127 14.29 3.04 -27.49
C THR A 127 13.64 1.91 -26.70
N ARG A 128 12.55 1.35 -27.22
CA ARG A 128 11.88 0.21 -26.59
C ARG A 128 12.63 -1.10 -26.82
N THR A 129 12.76 -1.92 -25.79
CA THR A 129 13.34 -3.26 -25.85
C THR A 129 12.24 -4.35 -25.97
N PRO A 130 12.59 -5.58 -26.38
CA PRO A 130 11.62 -6.68 -26.52
C PRO A 130 10.90 -7.05 -25.21
N ASP A 131 11.57 -6.92 -24.07
CA ASP A 131 11.04 -7.11 -22.71
C ASP A 131 10.27 -5.88 -22.19
N GLY A 132 9.96 -4.92 -23.07
CA GLY A 132 9.06 -3.80 -22.79
C GLY A 132 9.69 -2.64 -22.01
N GLN A 133 11.01 -2.64 -21.79
CA GLN A 133 11.74 -1.54 -21.17
C GLN A 133 12.02 -0.40 -22.16
N THR A 134 12.34 0.78 -21.64
CA THR A 134 12.71 1.96 -22.41
C THR A 134 14.14 2.35 -22.11
N LEU A 135 15.00 2.32 -23.13
CA LEU A 135 16.40 2.72 -23.02
C LEU A 135 16.56 4.22 -23.25
N GLY A 136 17.31 4.86 -22.36
CA GLY A 136 17.72 6.25 -22.50
C GLY A 136 17.93 6.95 -21.17
N ALA A 137 18.26 8.24 -21.27
CA ALA A 137 18.38 9.14 -20.14
C ALA A 137 17.29 10.22 -20.21
N GLY A 138 16.75 10.58 -19.06
CA GLY A 138 15.56 11.42 -18.88
C GLY A 138 14.57 10.70 -17.97
N CYS A 139 13.41 11.29 -17.74
CA CYS A 139 12.39 10.70 -16.88
C CYS A 139 10.97 10.76 -17.43
N VAL A 140 10.72 11.54 -18.49
CA VAL A 140 9.41 11.58 -19.13
C VAL A 140 9.40 10.58 -20.29
N PHE A 141 8.64 9.50 -20.11
CA PHE A 141 8.57 8.39 -21.06
C PHE A 141 7.74 8.77 -22.30
N PRO A 142 8.16 8.32 -23.50
CA PRO A 142 7.44 8.60 -24.73
C PRO A 142 6.05 7.95 -24.74
N ARG A 143 5.14 8.50 -25.54
CA ARG A 143 3.72 8.09 -25.60
C ARG A 143 3.49 6.59 -25.85
N SER A 144 4.46 5.91 -26.47
CA SER A 144 4.43 4.47 -26.73
C SER A 144 4.57 3.62 -25.46
N VAL A 145 5.09 4.19 -24.37
CA VAL A 145 5.22 3.51 -23.08
C VAL A 145 3.91 3.68 -22.33
N ARG A 146 3.25 2.56 -22.08
CA ARG A 146 1.94 2.52 -21.44
C ARG A 146 2.08 2.31 -19.94
N THR A 147 1.06 2.78 -19.24
CA THR A 147 0.88 2.59 -17.79
C THR A 147 -0.37 1.76 -17.54
N ILE A 148 -0.55 1.30 -16.29
CA ILE A 148 -1.77 0.64 -15.84
C ILE A 148 -3.01 1.54 -16.05
N ALA A 149 -2.84 2.87 -15.97
CA ALA A 149 -3.89 3.84 -16.27
C ALA A 149 -4.37 3.76 -17.72
N ASP A 150 -3.45 3.59 -18.68
CA ASP A 150 -3.78 3.40 -20.09
C ASP A 150 -4.58 2.11 -20.28
N GLN A 151 -4.11 0.99 -19.71
CA GLN A 151 -4.76 -0.31 -19.83
C GLN A 151 -6.16 -0.35 -19.21
N LEU A 152 -6.34 0.27 -18.04
CA LEU A 152 -7.63 0.37 -17.37
C LEU A 152 -8.64 1.15 -18.23
N GLN A 153 -8.25 2.31 -18.77
CA GLN A 153 -9.16 3.11 -19.60
C GLN A 153 -9.54 2.39 -20.90
N GLU A 154 -8.62 1.64 -21.51
CA GLU A 154 -8.92 0.81 -22.69
C GLU A 154 -9.95 -0.29 -22.41
N ARG A 155 -10.04 -0.74 -21.16
CA ARG A 155 -11.08 -1.68 -20.68
C ARG A 155 -12.33 -0.98 -20.15
N GLY A 156 -12.42 0.34 -20.26
CA GLY A 156 -13.54 1.13 -19.72
C GLY A 156 -13.56 1.19 -18.19
N LEU A 157 -12.45 0.82 -17.53
CA LEU A 157 -12.27 0.88 -16.09
C LEU A 157 -11.75 2.27 -15.68
N ARG A 158 -12.07 2.66 -14.46
CA ARG A 158 -11.74 3.99 -13.93
C ARG A 158 -10.49 3.95 -13.08
N TRP A 159 -9.68 4.98 -13.19
CA TRP A 159 -8.53 5.15 -12.31
C TRP A 159 -8.43 6.58 -11.80
N ARG A 160 -7.72 6.75 -10.69
CA ARG A 160 -7.34 8.05 -10.13
C ARG A 160 -5.97 7.95 -9.46
N GLY A 161 -5.13 8.96 -9.68
CA GLY A 161 -3.96 9.26 -8.84
C GLY A 161 -4.31 10.38 -7.87
N TYR A 162 -4.12 10.14 -6.58
CA TYR A 162 -4.46 11.05 -5.49
C TYR A 162 -3.18 11.46 -4.75
N MET A 163 -2.77 12.71 -4.91
CA MET A 163 -1.51 13.21 -4.36
C MET A 163 -1.82 14.24 -3.26
N GLU A 164 -1.34 14.03 -2.03
CA GLU A 164 -1.54 15.01 -0.96
C GLU A 164 -0.81 16.32 -1.27
N ASP A 165 -1.38 17.43 -0.80
CA ASP A 165 -0.92 18.81 -1.03
C ASP A 165 -0.79 19.30 -2.48
N MET A 166 -1.11 18.45 -3.48
CA MET A 166 -1.19 18.90 -4.86
C MET A 166 -2.17 20.07 -4.99
N GLY A 167 -1.71 21.15 -5.64
CA GLY A 167 -2.53 22.31 -5.94
C GLY A 167 -2.63 23.35 -4.83
N ASN A 168 -1.87 23.22 -3.74
CA ASN A 168 -1.85 24.22 -2.66
C ASN A 168 -1.11 25.52 -3.05
N THR A 169 -0.06 25.45 -3.88
CA THR A 169 0.69 26.63 -4.34
C THR A 169 -0.16 27.51 -5.28
N PRO A 170 -0.42 28.79 -4.94
CA PRO A 170 -1.10 29.72 -5.83
C PRO A 170 -0.36 29.90 -7.15
N GLY A 171 -1.10 29.86 -8.27
CA GLY A 171 -0.54 30.02 -9.61
C GLY A 171 0.01 28.74 -10.25
N GLN A 172 0.10 27.64 -9.49
CA GLN A 172 0.38 26.32 -10.04
C GLN A 172 -0.92 25.60 -10.44
N PRO A 173 -0.86 24.62 -11.37
CA PRO A 173 -2.02 23.79 -11.70
C PRO A 173 -2.57 23.08 -10.46
N PRO A 174 -3.90 23.11 -10.21
CA PRO A 174 -4.51 22.47 -9.05
C PRO A 174 -4.63 20.95 -9.18
N THR A 175 -4.44 20.43 -10.39
CA THR A 175 -4.54 19.02 -10.79
C THR A 175 -3.47 18.80 -11.84
N CYS A 176 -2.97 17.57 -12.00
CA CYS A 176 -1.89 17.26 -12.93
C CYS A 176 -0.72 18.25 -12.79
N ARG A 177 -0.33 18.57 -11.55
CA ARG A 177 0.81 19.46 -11.31
C ARG A 177 2.10 18.71 -11.63
N HIS A 178 2.87 19.25 -12.57
CA HIS A 178 4.22 18.79 -12.88
C HIS A 178 5.04 19.94 -13.50
N PRO A 179 6.38 19.88 -13.48
CA PRO A 179 7.22 20.85 -14.17
C PRO A 179 6.99 20.81 -15.69
N ARG A 180 7.32 21.89 -16.37
CA ARG A 180 7.39 21.87 -17.85
C ARG A 180 8.56 21.00 -18.30
N ILE A 181 8.46 20.39 -19.47
CA ILE A 181 9.59 19.68 -20.08
C ILE A 181 10.82 20.60 -20.17
N GLY A 182 11.97 20.10 -19.70
CA GLY A 182 13.25 20.79 -19.58
C GLY A 182 13.39 21.68 -18.34
N ALA A 183 12.37 21.81 -17.50
CA ALA A 183 12.44 22.64 -16.30
C ALA A 183 13.01 21.88 -15.10
N VAL A 184 13.58 22.63 -14.16
CA VAL A 184 13.94 22.12 -12.83
C VAL A 184 12.66 21.78 -12.08
N ASP A 185 12.63 20.62 -11.43
CA ASP A 185 11.56 20.27 -10.52
C ASP A 185 11.72 21.04 -9.20
N ASP A 186 10.77 21.94 -8.95
CA ASP A 186 10.78 22.81 -7.79
C ASP A 186 10.14 22.17 -6.54
N THR A 187 9.64 20.93 -6.68
CA THR A 187 8.97 20.16 -5.63
C THR A 187 9.87 19.13 -4.95
N GLN A 188 11.18 19.18 -5.23
CA GLN A 188 12.16 18.25 -4.66
C GLN A 188 12.35 18.43 -3.14
N ALA A 189 11.97 19.58 -2.58
CA ALA A 189 11.98 19.85 -1.16
C ALA A 189 10.63 20.40 -0.70
N ALA A 190 10.21 20.01 0.50
CA ALA A 190 9.00 20.47 1.14
C ALA A 190 9.00 22.00 1.35
N ARG A 191 7.83 22.62 1.20
CA ARG A 191 7.61 24.05 1.47
C ARG A 191 6.46 24.21 2.44
N ALA A 192 6.51 25.28 3.24
CA ALA A 192 5.42 25.58 4.17
C ALA A 192 4.10 25.77 3.41
N GLY A 193 3.07 25.00 3.77
CA GLY A 193 1.76 25.01 3.12
C GLY A 193 1.66 24.29 1.78
N ASP A 194 2.73 23.71 1.25
CA ASP A 194 2.71 22.83 0.07
C ASP A 194 3.88 21.86 0.09
N GLN A 195 3.59 20.62 0.48
CA GLN A 195 4.57 19.54 0.61
C GLN A 195 4.38 18.46 -0.47
N TYR A 196 3.69 18.79 -1.58
CA TYR A 196 3.59 17.91 -2.73
C TYR A 196 4.97 17.68 -3.37
N ALA A 197 5.27 16.42 -3.71
CA ALA A 197 6.46 16.04 -4.46
C ALA A 197 6.09 15.39 -5.79
N THR A 198 6.58 15.94 -6.91
CA THR A 198 6.32 15.40 -8.25
C THR A 198 6.87 13.98 -8.38
N ARG A 199 8.03 13.68 -7.77
CA ARG A 199 8.64 12.33 -7.79
C ARG A 199 7.76 11.22 -7.21
N HIS A 200 6.78 11.53 -6.35
CA HIS A 200 5.83 10.55 -5.80
C HIS A 200 4.55 10.42 -6.68
N ASN A 201 4.46 11.17 -7.78
CA ASN A 201 3.34 11.13 -8.71
C ASN A 201 3.80 10.51 -10.03
N PRO A 202 3.72 9.18 -10.20
CA PRO A 202 4.32 8.55 -11.36
C PRO A 202 3.60 8.89 -12.68
N PHE A 203 2.30 9.23 -12.64
CA PHE A 203 1.50 9.41 -13.85
C PHE A 203 1.93 10.61 -14.70
N VAL A 204 2.54 11.63 -14.11
CA VAL A 204 2.97 12.82 -14.87
C VAL A 204 4.26 12.58 -15.65
N TYR A 205 4.94 11.45 -15.44
CA TYR A 205 6.16 11.09 -16.17
C TYR A 205 5.90 10.34 -17.48
N PHE A 206 4.66 10.34 -17.99
CA PHE A 206 4.32 9.62 -19.22
C PHE A 206 3.57 10.54 -20.20
N HIS A 207 4.12 10.70 -21.42
CA HIS A 207 3.44 11.41 -22.52
C HIS A 207 2.10 10.77 -22.91
N SER A 208 1.88 9.48 -22.60
CA SER A 208 0.54 8.90 -22.76
C SER A 208 -0.51 9.67 -21.97
N ILE A 209 -0.15 10.24 -20.82
CA ILE A 209 -1.04 10.96 -19.91
C ILE A 209 -0.92 12.48 -20.09
N ILE A 210 0.28 13.07 -20.00
CA ILE A 210 0.44 14.54 -19.92
C ILE A 210 0.19 15.28 -21.24
N ASP A 211 0.28 14.61 -22.39
CA ASP A 211 -0.01 15.23 -23.69
C ASP A 211 -1.52 15.42 -23.93
N ASP A 212 -2.36 14.88 -23.05
CA ASP A 212 -3.78 15.21 -22.95
C ASP A 212 -4.05 15.91 -21.60
N PRO A 213 -3.97 17.25 -21.56
CA PRO A 213 -4.12 18.00 -20.32
C PRO A 213 -5.48 17.80 -19.64
N ALA A 214 -6.54 17.54 -20.42
CA ALA A 214 -7.87 17.31 -19.87
C ALA A 214 -7.93 15.94 -19.19
N ARG A 215 -7.42 14.90 -19.85
CA ARG A 215 -7.29 13.56 -19.27
C ARG A 215 -6.45 13.61 -17.99
N CYS A 216 -5.29 14.24 -18.03
CA CYS A 216 -4.40 14.29 -16.88
C CYS A 216 -5.04 15.06 -15.71
N ALA A 217 -5.60 16.24 -15.95
CA ALA A 217 -6.27 17.04 -14.92
C ALA A 217 -7.49 16.34 -14.31
N GLU A 218 -8.19 15.52 -15.08
CA GLU A 218 -9.31 14.73 -14.57
C GLU A 218 -8.85 13.61 -13.64
N HIS A 219 -7.74 12.94 -13.95
CA HIS A 219 -7.35 11.69 -13.29
C HIS A 219 -6.27 11.84 -12.22
N VAL A 220 -5.39 12.84 -12.33
CA VAL A 220 -4.30 13.11 -11.39
C VAL A 220 -4.67 14.33 -10.56
N VAL A 221 -5.11 14.09 -9.32
CA VAL A 221 -5.86 15.06 -8.52
C VAL A 221 -5.33 15.16 -7.09
N PRO A 222 -5.67 16.23 -6.36
CA PRO A 222 -5.38 16.33 -4.94
C PRO A 222 -6.09 15.24 -4.12
N LEU A 223 -5.44 14.76 -3.06
CA LEU A 223 -5.94 13.68 -2.21
C LEU A 223 -7.31 13.96 -1.57
N ASP A 224 -7.65 15.23 -1.32
CA ASP A 224 -8.94 15.59 -0.72
C ASP A 224 -10.15 15.20 -1.59
N ARG A 225 -9.95 14.97 -2.90
CA ARG A 225 -10.96 14.44 -3.82
C ARG A 225 -11.36 13.00 -3.52
N LEU A 226 -10.46 12.20 -2.93
CA LEU A 226 -10.70 10.78 -2.65
C LEU A 226 -11.99 10.58 -1.84
N GLU A 227 -12.25 11.41 -0.82
CA GLU A 227 -13.43 11.27 0.03
C GLU A 227 -14.75 11.47 -0.75
N GLN A 228 -14.74 12.32 -1.78
CA GLN A 228 -15.89 12.54 -2.64
C GLN A 228 -16.08 11.37 -3.61
N ASP A 229 -15.01 10.91 -4.23
CA ASP A 229 -15.04 9.84 -5.23
C ASP A 229 -15.48 8.49 -4.62
N ILE A 230 -14.98 8.14 -3.44
CA ILE A 230 -15.33 6.87 -2.77
C ILE A 230 -16.69 6.91 -2.07
N ALA A 231 -17.41 8.04 -2.09
CA ALA A 231 -18.70 8.16 -1.41
C ALA A 231 -19.80 7.31 -2.05
N ARG A 232 -19.67 7.00 -3.36
CA ARG A 232 -20.66 6.25 -4.14
C ARG A 232 -19.97 5.23 -5.05
N PRO A 233 -20.56 4.03 -5.27
CA PRO A 233 -19.99 3.04 -6.20
C PRO A 233 -19.74 3.61 -7.59
N GLN A 234 -20.65 4.45 -8.09
CA GLN A 234 -20.60 5.03 -9.43
C GLN A 234 -19.52 6.09 -9.61
N THR A 235 -18.81 6.50 -8.56
CA THR A 235 -17.69 7.46 -8.64
C THR A 235 -16.40 6.85 -8.11
N THR A 236 -16.47 5.68 -7.48
CA THR A 236 -15.29 5.01 -6.94
C THR A 236 -14.45 4.48 -8.11
N PRO A 237 -13.16 4.80 -8.19
CA PRO A 237 -12.30 4.26 -9.24
C PRO A 237 -12.11 2.75 -9.05
N ASN A 238 -11.88 2.02 -10.13
CA ASN A 238 -11.41 0.64 -10.06
C ASN A 238 -9.98 0.59 -9.51
N TYR A 239 -9.13 1.57 -9.86
CA TYR A 239 -7.79 1.68 -9.33
C TYR A 239 -7.52 3.07 -8.75
N ALA A 240 -7.12 3.14 -7.48
CA ALA A 240 -6.73 4.37 -6.82
C ALA A 240 -5.28 4.25 -6.36
N PHE A 241 -4.41 5.10 -6.89
CA PHE A 241 -3.03 5.25 -6.41
C PHE A 241 -2.97 6.48 -5.50
N ILE A 242 -2.44 6.33 -4.29
CA ILE A 242 -2.48 7.36 -3.25
C ILE A 242 -1.08 7.57 -2.71
N THR A 243 -0.63 8.82 -2.68
CA THR A 243 0.64 9.22 -2.05
C THR A 243 0.41 10.33 -1.03
N PRO A 244 0.95 10.18 0.18
CA PRO A 244 1.05 11.28 1.13
C PRO A 244 2.03 12.35 0.65
N ASP A 245 2.01 13.50 1.33
CA ASP A 245 2.96 14.59 1.14
C ASP A 245 4.27 14.28 1.89
N LEU A 246 5.30 15.11 1.68
CA LEU A 246 6.62 14.93 2.31
C LEU A 246 6.61 14.95 3.85
N CYS A 247 5.53 15.42 4.47
CA CYS A 247 5.38 15.37 5.92
C CYS A 247 4.79 14.04 6.39
N ASN A 248 3.86 13.49 5.61
CA ASN A 248 3.03 12.35 5.98
C ASN A 248 3.48 11.02 5.37
N ASP A 249 4.48 11.01 4.48
CA ASP A 249 4.94 9.82 3.77
C ASP A 249 5.78 8.86 4.62
N GLY A 250 6.42 9.37 5.68
CA GLY A 250 7.22 8.59 6.60
C GLY A 250 8.73 8.81 6.51
N HIS A 251 9.23 9.54 5.50
CA HIS A 251 10.66 9.74 5.30
C HIS A 251 11.23 10.89 6.13
N ASP A 252 10.65 12.10 6.01
CA ASP A 252 11.21 13.29 6.64
C ASP A 252 10.90 13.33 8.13
N ALA A 253 11.93 13.28 8.99
CA ALA A 253 11.75 13.23 10.46
C ALA A 253 10.99 14.43 11.06
N SER A 254 11.00 15.59 10.38
CA SER A 254 10.22 16.77 10.77
C SER A 254 9.58 17.43 9.56
N CYS A 255 8.29 17.72 9.67
CA CYS A 255 7.60 18.50 8.65
C CYS A 255 8.08 19.95 8.66
N VAL A 256 8.15 20.59 7.48
CA VAL A 256 8.58 21.99 7.36
C VAL A 256 7.66 22.95 8.14
N ASP A 257 6.40 22.56 8.36
CA ASP A 257 5.42 23.32 9.16
C ASP A 257 5.53 23.07 10.68
N GLY A 258 6.58 22.39 11.14
CA GLY A 258 6.84 22.12 12.57
C GLY A 258 5.99 21.00 13.18
N GLY A 259 5.30 20.23 12.34
CA GLY A 259 4.62 18.99 12.72
C GLY A 259 5.60 17.84 13.00
N LEU A 260 5.10 16.77 13.62
CA LEU A 260 5.82 15.49 13.66
C LEU A 260 5.82 14.91 12.26
N GLY A 261 7.00 14.60 11.72
CA GLY A 261 7.16 13.87 10.47
C GLY A 261 7.42 12.38 10.74
N GLY A 262 8.06 11.70 9.79
CA GLY A 262 8.51 10.31 9.93
C GLY A 262 7.37 9.31 10.10
N LEU A 263 7.71 8.13 10.65
CA LEU A 263 6.75 7.06 10.93
C LEU A 263 5.51 7.51 11.75
N PRO A 264 5.61 8.38 12.77
CA PRO A 264 4.42 8.90 13.46
C PRO A 264 3.43 9.62 12.55
N ALA A 265 3.92 10.39 11.58
CA ALA A 265 3.09 11.12 10.62
C ALA A 265 2.41 10.16 9.65
N ALA A 266 3.16 9.21 9.09
CA ALA A 266 2.62 8.14 8.25
C ALA A 266 1.55 7.31 8.98
N ASP A 267 1.78 6.95 10.25
CA ASP A 267 0.78 6.25 11.06
C ASP A 267 -0.50 7.07 11.23
N ALA A 268 -0.37 8.38 11.48
CA ALA A 268 -1.50 9.29 11.62
C ALA A 268 -2.25 9.51 10.29
N PHE A 269 -1.54 9.57 9.18
CA PHE A 269 -2.09 9.61 7.82
C PHE A 269 -2.92 8.35 7.55
N LEU A 270 -2.36 7.16 7.78
CA LEU A 270 -3.07 5.90 7.62
C LEU A 270 -4.30 5.81 8.54
N ARG A 271 -4.17 6.22 9.81
CA ARG A 271 -5.29 6.29 10.77
C ARG A 271 -6.43 7.19 10.29
N ARG A 272 -6.15 8.19 9.45
CA ARG A 272 -7.14 9.09 8.88
C ARG A 272 -7.82 8.50 7.65
N TRP A 273 -7.05 7.95 6.72
CA TRP A 273 -7.53 7.59 5.39
C TRP A 273 -8.02 6.16 5.27
N VAL A 274 -7.32 5.20 5.88
CA VAL A 274 -7.68 3.78 5.79
C VAL A 274 -9.11 3.51 6.27
N PRO A 275 -9.59 4.05 7.42
CA PRO A 275 -10.98 3.85 7.82
C PRO A 275 -12.01 4.38 6.83
N LYS A 276 -11.69 5.45 6.08
CA LYS A 276 -12.61 5.99 5.04
C LYS A 276 -12.69 5.05 3.85
N ILE A 277 -11.55 4.52 3.40
CA ILE A 277 -11.45 3.54 2.31
C ILE A 277 -12.20 2.27 2.70
N LEU A 278 -11.88 1.67 3.85
CA LEU A 278 -12.52 0.42 4.31
C LEU A 278 -14.03 0.56 4.54
N ALA A 279 -14.50 1.77 4.86
CA ALA A 279 -15.93 2.05 5.03
C ALA A 279 -16.62 2.46 3.72
N SER A 280 -15.94 2.52 2.58
CA SER A 280 -16.50 2.91 1.29
C SER A 280 -17.38 1.80 0.69
N PRO A 281 -18.40 2.15 -0.13
CA PRO A 281 -19.16 1.16 -0.87
C PRO A 281 -18.31 0.32 -1.82
N GLY A 282 -17.29 0.91 -2.45
CA GLY A 282 -16.38 0.18 -3.34
C GLY A 282 -15.59 -0.89 -2.60
N PHE A 283 -15.11 -0.59 -1.38
CA PHE A 283 -14.40 -1.61 -0.59
C PHE A 283 -15.32 -2.75 -0.16
N ALA A 284 -16.57 -2.43 0.19
CA ALA A 284 -17.61 -3.44 0.46
C ALA A 284 -17.95 -4.30 -0.77
N GLN A 285 -17.76 -3.77 -1.98
CA GLN A 285 -17.91 -4.48 -3.26
C GLN A 285 -16.59 -5.10 -3.70
N HIS A 286 -16.02 -5.97 -2.85
CA HIS A 286 -14.80 -6.72 -3.14
C HIS A 286 -13.57 -5.82 -3.36
N GLY A 287 -13.28 -4.97 -2.39
CA GLY A 287 -12.10 -4.12 -2.40
C GLY A 287 -10.81 -4.81 -1.97
N MET A 288 -9.69 -4.28 -2.43
CA MET A 288 -8.35 -4.57 -1.94
C MET A 288 -7.61 -3.27 -1.66
N LEU A 289 -7.09 -3.12 -0.45
CA LEU A 289 -6.21 -2.01 -0.07
C LEU A 289 -4.81 -2.58 0.16
N ILE A 290 -3.83 -2.07 -0.56
CA ILE A 290 -2.42 -2.38 -0.42
C ILE A 290 -1.75 -1.15 0.18
N ILE A 291 -0.98 -1.35 1.26
CA ILE A 291 -0.14 -0.33 1.88
C ILE A 291 1.29 -0.83 1.77
N THR A 292 2.14 -0.06 1.12
CA THR A 292 3.54 -0.41 0.87
C THR A 292 4.43 0.81 1.01
N TRP A 293 5.72 0.59 0.88
CA TRP A 293 6.75 1.62 0.82
C TRP A 293 7.36 1.57 -0.57
N ASP A 294 7.90 2.68 -1.04
CA ASP A 294 8.67 2.74 -2.29
C ASP A 294 10.00 1.95 -2.15
N GLU A 295 10.74 2.18 -1.08
CA GLU A 295 12.05 1.57 -0.84
C GLU A 295 12.38 1.53 0.65
N ALA A 296 13.47 0.83 0.97
CA ALA A 296 14.04 0.77 2.30
C ALA A 296 14.81 2.05 2.61
N ASN A 297 15.52 2.12 3.74
CA ASN A 297 16.47 3.21 3.94
C ASN A 297 17.70 2.98 3.03
N ILE A 298 18.33 4.06 2.55
CA ILE A 298 19.58 3.97 1.77
C ILE A 298 20.73 3.52 2.69
N ASP A 299 20.95 2.22 2.75
CA ASP A 299 22.05 1.55 3.44
C ASP A 299 22.54 0.36 2.60
N PRO A 300 23.86 0.07 2.54
CA PRO A 300 24.38 -1.12 1.86
C PRO A 300 23.69 -2.44 2.26
N ASP A 301 23.31 -2.59 3.53
CA ASP A 301 22.64 -3.80 4.03
C ASP A 301 21.14 -3.82 3.71
N SER A 302 20.57 -2.66 3.39
CA SER A 302 19.16 -2.47 3.04
C SER A 302 18.90 -2.41 1.55
N SER A 303 19.90 -2.44 0.66
CA SER A 303 19.69 -2.31 -0.81
C SER A 303 19.50 -3.67 -1.53
N THR A 304 18.82 -4.61 -0.88
CA THR A 304 18.60 -5.97 -1.41
C THR A 304 17.51 -6.04 -2.49
N ALA A 305 17.51 -7.11 -3.28
CA ALA A 305 16.48 -7.39 -4.29
C ALA A 305 15.92 -8.80 -4.10
N CYS A 306 14.74 -9.06 -4.67
CA CYS A 306 14.13 -10.39 -4.70
C CYS A 306 13.70 -10.78 -6.12
N CYS A 307 12.99 -11.91 -6.21
CA CYS A 307 12.02 -12.10 -7.28
C CYS A 307 12.61 -12.22 -8.70
N GLY A 308 13.92 -12.48 -8.80
CA GLY A 308 14.63 -12.53 -10.09
C GLY A 308 14.76 -11.17 -10.77
N GLU A 309 14.67 -10.08 -10.01
CA GLU A 309 14.77 -8.72 -10.52
C GLU A 309 16.09 -8.49 -11.30
N PRO A 310 16.01 -8.05 -12.56
CA PRO A 310 17.19 -7.72 -13.34
C PRO A 310 17.86 -6.45 -12.81
N THR A 311 19.18 -6.42 -12.85
CA THR A 311 19.93 -5.19 -12.54
C THR A 311 19.87 -4.14 -13.65
N GLY A 312 19.52 -4.55 -14.88
CA GLY A 312 19.42 -3.74 -16.09
C GLY A 312 17.99 -3.39 -16.51
N PRO A 313 17.79 -2.74 -17.67
CA PRO A 313 18.79 -2.55 -18.72
C PRO A 313 19.48 -1.18 -18.70
N ASN A 314 19.03 -0.22 -17.87
CA ASN A 314 19.52 1.16 -17.90
C ASN A 314 20.57 1.49 -16.82
N THR A 315 20.58 0.75 -15.72
CA THR A 315 21.61 0.82 -14.67
C THR A 315 22.13 -0.60 -14.40
N LEU A 316 23.16 -0.74 -13.57
CA LEU A 316 23.62 -2.05 -13.08
C LEU A 316 23.37 -2.23 -11.58
N ALA A 317 22.95 -1.16 -10.89
CA ALA A 317 22.65 -1.15 -9.47
C ALA A 317 21.39 -0.30 -9.24
N PRO A 318 20.18 -0.86 -9.49
CA PRO A 318 18.91 -0.15 -9.28
C PRO A 318 18.75 0.42 -7.87
N GLY A 319 19.35 -0.21 -6.86
CA GLY A 319 19.34 0.22 -5.46
C GLY A 319 20.39 1.26 -5.07
N LEU A 320 21.11 1.89 -6.03
CA LEU A 320 22.31 2.72 -5.84
C LEU A 320 23.50 1.98 -5.20
N LEU A 321 23.31 1.44 -4.00
CA LEU A 321 24.30 0.68 -3.22
C LEU A 321 24.12 -0.83 -3.34
N GLY A 322 23.09 -1.28 -4.08
CA GLY A 322 22.79 -2.69 -4.24
C GLY A 322 21.87 -2.99 -5.42
N PRO A 323 21.47 -4.27 -5.57
CA PRO A 323 20.68 -4.73 -6.70
C PRO A 323 19.23 -4.26 -6.70
N GLY A 324 18.68 -3.74 -5.60
CA GLY A 324 17.27 -3.33 -5.52
C GLY A 324 16.97 -2.36 -4.38
N GLY A 325 15.69 -2.04 -4.21
CA GLY A 325 15.21 -1.04 -3.26
C GLY A 325 15.09 -1.53 -1.83
N GLY A 326 15.41 -2.79 -1.53
CA GLY A 326 15.44 -3.28 -0.16
C GLY A 326 14.12 -3.81 0.40
N ARG A 327 14.21 -4.48 1.54
CA ARG A 327 13.05 -5.12 2.19
C ARG A 327 12.27 -4.12 3.04
N THR A 328 11.05 -3.82 2.62
CA THR A 328 10.17 -2.83 3.26
C THR A 328 8.96 -3.46 3.95
N GLY A 329 8.46 -4.58 3.41
CA GLY A 329 7.18 -5.17 3.80
C GLY A 329 5.97 -4.50 3.14
N SER A 330 4.82 -5.17 3.21
CA SER A 330 3.55 -4.62 2.74
C SER A 330 2.37 -5.19 3.53
N VAL A 331 1.31 -4.41 3.68
CA VAL A 331 0.05 -4.87 4.29
C VAL A 331 -1.05 -4.87 3.25
N VAL A 332 -1.75 -6.00 3.11
CA VAL A 332 -2.92 -6.14 2.24
C VAL A 332 -4.18 -6.31 3.09
N LEU A 333 -5.20 -5.50 2.86
CA LEU A 333 -6.53 -5.64 3.45
C LEU A 333 -7.55 -5.92 2.35
N SER A 334 -8.29 -7.00 2.47
CA SER A 334 -9.35 -7.38 1.52
C SER A 334 -10.32 -8.38 2.16
N PRO A 335 -11.58 -8.49 1.69
CA PRO A 335 -12.45 -9.60 2.05
C PRO A 335 -11.87 -10.97 1.70
N PHE A 336 -10.88 -11.05 0.79
CA PHE A 336 -10.28 -12.29 0.31
C PHE A 336 -8.97 -12.68 1.01
N VAL A 337 -8.50 -11.89 1.98
CA VAL A 337 -7.34 -12.26 2.82
C VAL A 337 -7.79 -12.72 4.20
N GLN A 338 -7.06 -13.66 4.79
CA GLN A 338 -7.22 -14.09 6.17
C GLN A 338 -6.64 -13.00 7.11
N PRO A 339 -7.45 -12.36 7.98
CA PRO A 339 -6.97 -11.34 8.90
C PRO A 339 -5.95 -11.89 9.90
N GLY A 340 -4.89 -11.12 10.16
CA GLY A 340 -3.82 -11.48 11.09
C GLY A 340 -2.82 -12.49 10.53
N SER A 341 -2.97 -12.90 9.26
CA SER A 341 -2.05 -13.83 8.61
C SER A 341 -0.80 -13.11 8.07
N ARG A 342 0.21 -13.90 7.70
CA ARG A 342 1.43 -13.41 7.06
C ARG A 342 1.92 -14.37 5.99
N THR A 343 2.69 -13.86 5.03
CA THR A 343 3.41 -14.66 4.03
C THR A 343 4.84 -14.14 3.91
N ASP A 344 5.79 -15.05 3.79
CA ASP A 344 7.21 -14.79 3.54
C ASP A 344 7.59 -14.99 2.05
N THR A 345 6.59 -15.24 1.20
CA THR A 345 6.79 -15.29 -0.25
C THR A 345 7.43 -13.97 -0.71
N PRO A 346 8.53 -14.04 -1.48
CA PRO A 346 9.18 -12.85 -2.00
C PRO A 346 8.29 -12.14 -3.04
N TYR A 347 8.07 -10.85 -2.83
CA TYR A 347 7.39 -9.96 -3.77
C TYR A 347 8.15 -8.63 -3.89
N ASN A 348 8.08 -7.99 -5.06
CA ASN A 348 8.55 -6.61 -5.24
C ASN A 348 7.50 -5.78 -6.01
N HIS A 349 7.84 -4.56 -6.40
CA HIS A 349 6.90 -3.68 -7.09
C HIS A 349 6.44 -4.19 -8.45
N TYR A 350 7.30 -4.89 -9.20
CA TYR A 350 6.89 -5.56 -10.44
C TYR A 350 5.84 -6.63 -10.16
N ALA A 351 6.02 -7.41 -9.09
CA ALA A 351 5.04 -8.41 -8.67
C ALA A 351 3.71 -7.77 -8.23
N LEU A 352 3.74 -6.62 -7.55
CA LEU A 352 2.54 -5.87 -7.19
C LEU A 352 1.80 -5.41 -8.46
N LEU A 353 2.49 -4.77 -9.41
CA LEU A 353 1.88 -4.35 -10.67
C LEU A 353 1.24 -5.54 -11.40
N ARG A 354 1.99 -6.64 -11.55
CA ARG A 354 1.49 -7.89 -12.14
C ARG A 354 0.22 -8.39 -11.47
N SER A 355 0.16 -8.32 -10.13
CA SER A 355 -1.00 -8.74 -9.35
C SER A 355 -2.23 -7.88 -9.61
N VAL A 356 -2.05 -6.56 -9.78
CA VAL A 356 -3.15 -5.65 -10.10
C VAL A 356 -3.60 -5.83 -11.55
N GLU A 357 -2.67 -6.05 -12.47
CA GLU A 357 -2.97 -6.40 -13.86
C GLU A 357 -3.78 -7.71 -13.95
N ASP A 358 -3.39 -8.75 -13.19
CA ASP A 358 -4.12 -10.03 -13.11
C ASP A 358 -5.55 -9.82 -12.59
N VAL A 359 -5.73 -9.02 -11.53
CA VAL A 359 -7.06 -8.69 -10.96
C VAL A 359 -8.00 -8.10 -12.00
N PHE A 360 -7.49 -7.23 -12.87
CA PHE A 360 -8.30 -6.57 -13.92
C PHE A 360 -8.24 -7.29 -15.28
N GLY A 361 -7.56 -8.45 -15.35
CA GLY A 361 -7.37 -9.22 -16.58
C GLY A 361 -6.66 -8.43 -17.68
N LEU A 362 -5.67 -7.62 -17.31
CA LEU A 362 -4.84 -6.81 -18.19
C LEU A 362 -3.60 -7.60 -18.65
N ASP A 363 -2.99 -7.17 -19.74
CA ASP A 363 -1.67 -7.68 -20.13
C ASP A 363 -0.60 -7.17 -19.15
N HIS A 364 0.53 -7.86 -19.05
CA HIS A 364 1.60 -7.43 -18.14
C HIS A 364 2.53 -6.39 -18.78
N LEU A 365 2.75 -5.26 -18.11
CA LEU A 365 3.62 -4.18 -18.57
C LEU A 365 5.08 -4.40 -18.16
N GLY A 366 6.01 -4.12 -19.07
CA GLY A 366 7.45 -4.14 -18.80
C GLY A 366 7.88 -5.38 -18.02
N TYR A 367 8.53 -5.17 -16.88
CA TYR A 367 9.03 -6.26 -16.04
C TYR A 367 7.97 -6.97 -15.19
N ALA A 368 6.71 -6.48 -15.14
CA ALA A 368 5.61 -7.30 -14.64
C ALA A 368 5.40 -8.56 -15.51
N ALA A 369 5.79 -8.51 -16.79
CA ALA A 369 5.70 -9.62 -17.73
C ALA A 369 6.85 -10.64 -17.63
N MET A 370 7.81 -10.45 -16.72
CA MET A 370 8.99 -11.33 -16.66
C MET A 370 8.61 -12.79 -16.38
N PRO A 371 9.26 -13.75 -17.07
CA PRO A 371 9.11 -15.16 -16.76
C PRO A 371 9.53 -15.45 -15.31
N GLY A 372 8.72 -16.22 -14.59
CA GLY A 372 9.01 -16.62 -13.22
C GLY A 372 8.67 -15.57 -12.15
N LEU A 373 8.34 -14.33 -12.53
CA LEU A 373 7.82 -13.34 -11.59
C LEU A 373 6.45 -13.79 -11.06
N ARG A 374 6.32 -13.89 -9.74
CA ARG A 374 5.09 -14.34 -9.07
C ARG A 374 4.18 -13.15 -8.81
N ALA A 375 2.93 -13.25 -9.23
CA ALA A 375 1.86 -12.38 -8.73
C ALA A 375 1.35 -12.89 -7.36
N PHE A 376 0.59 -12.05 -6.65
CA PHE A 376 -0.17 -12.44 -5.47
C PHE A 376 -1.07 -13.62 -5.83
N GLY A 377 -0.93 -14.71 -5.07
CA GLY A 377 -1.65 -15.95 -5.30
C GLY A 377 -2.39 -16.42 -4.06
N GLU A 378 -2.54 -17.74 -3.93
CA GLU A 378 -3.23 -18.38 -2.80
C GLU A 378 -2.58 -18.09 -1.45
N ASP A 379 -1.29 -17.70 -1.41
CA ASP A 379 -0.61 -17.25 -0.20
C ASP A 379 -1.06 -15.86 0.26
N VAL A 380 -1.61 -15.04 -0.64
CA VAL A 380 -2.18 -13.73 -0.35
C VAL A 380 -3.70 -13.81 -0.25
N TYR A 381 -4.36 -14.44 -1.22
CA TYR A 381 -5.82 -14.63 -1.29
C TYR A 381 -6.24 -15.94 -0.61
N ASP A 382 -5.88 -16.09 0.65
CA ASP A 382 -5.98 -17.34 1.41
C ASP A 382 -7.34 -17.55 2.10
N ARG A 383 -8.33 -16.71 1.80
CA ARG A 383 -9.67 -16.82 2.39
C ARG A 383 -10.67 -17.48 1.45
N THR A 384 -11.15 -18.66 1.83
CA THR A 384 -12.08 -19.48 1.04
C THR A 384 -13.53 -18.97 0.97
N ALA A 385 -13.91 -18.01 1.82
CA ALA A 385 -15.22 -17.34 1.78
C ALA A 385 -15.07 -15.86 2.20
N PRO A 386 -15.59 -14.89 1.43
CA PRO A 386 -15.48 -13.47 1.77
C PRO A 386 -16.03 -13.20 3.17
N ALA A 387 -15.23 -12.57 4.04
CA ALA A 387 -15.77 -12.05 5.30
C ALA A 387 -16.79 -10.95 5.00
N PRO A 388 -17.83 -10.77 5.84
CA PRO A 388 -18.39 -9.44 6.01
C PRO A 388 -17.25 -8.50 6.37
N VAL A 389 -17.01 -7.47 5.54
CA VAL A 389 -16.01 -6.43 5.81
C VAL A 389 -16.14 -6.02 7.27
N PRO A 390 -15.07 -6.07 8.08
CA PRO A 390 -15.14 -5.59 9.45
C PRO A 390 -15.66 -4.17 9.38
N ALA A 391 -16.87 -3.95 9.89
CA ALA A 391 -17.46 -2.63 9.87
C ALA A 391 -16.43 -1.69 10.47
N GLY A 392 -15.96 -0.72 9.67
CA GLY A 392 -15.31 0.45 10.22
C GLY A 392 -16.17 0.94 11.39
N PRO A 393 -15.57 1.51 12.45
CA PRO A 393 -16.30 1.87 13.67
C PRO A 393 -17.63 2.51 13.28
N PRO A 394 -18.77 1.99 13.79
CA PRO A 394 -20.08 2.12 13.15
C PRO A 394 -20.26 3.54 12.66
N ARG A 395 -20.50 3.70 11.34
CA ARG A 395 -20.81 5.00 10.73
C ARG A 395 -21.76 5.72 11.67
N CYS A 396 -21.30 6.83 12.24
CA CYS A 396 -22.10 7.54 13.22
C CYS A 396 -23.37 8.01 12.52
N VAL A 397 -24.50 7.41 12.87
CA VAL A 397 -25.81 7.89 12.46
C VAL A 397 -26.17 9.03 13.39
N SER A 398 -26.38 10.23 12.84
CA SER A 398 -26.87 11.35 13.66
C SER A 398 -28.22 10.97 14.26
N ALA A 399 -28.28 10.91 15.59
CA ALA A 399 -29.51 10.53 16.27
C ALA A 399 -30.53 11.68 16.17
N ARG A 400 -31.77 11.40 15.77
CA ARG A 400 -32.84 12.43 15.79
C ARG A 400 -33.34 12.74 17.21
N SER A 401 -33.13 11.82 18.15
CA SER A 401 -33.51 11.92 19.58
C SER A 401 -32.45 11.21 20.46
N GLY A 402 -32.45 11.45 21.79
CA GLY A 402 -31.53 10.77 22.73
C GLY A 402 -30.26 11.54 23.12
N ARG A 403 -29.27 10.84 23.71
CA ARG A 403 -28.06 11.44 24.33
C ARG A 403 -27.24 12.26 23.33
N VAL A 404 -26.88 13.49 23.70
CA VAL A 404 -26.01 14.38 22.90
C VAL A 404 -24.57 13.87 22.84
N VAL A 405 -24.05 13.30 23.93
CA VAL A 405 -22.67 12.78 24.04
C VAL A 405 -22.71 11.26 24.23
N ALA A 406 -21.95 10.53 23.42
CA ALA A 406 -21.91 9.06 23.45
C ALA A 406 -21.13 8.53 24.65
N ALA A 407 -19.94 9.10 24.85
CA ALA A 407 -18.98 8.76 25.89
C ALA A 407 -18.03 9.95 26.09
N ALA A 408 -17.51 10.07 27.30
CA ALA A 408 -16.44 11.00 27.65
C ALA A 408 -15.35 10.26 28.43
N ARG A 409 -14.08 10.61 28.21
CA ARG A 409 -12.92 10.06 28.92
C ARG A 409 -12.02 11.19 29.41
N LEU A 410 -11.49 11.06 30.61
CA LEU A 410 -10.37 11.87 31.10
C LEU A 410 -9.11 11.01 31.08
N ARG A 411 -8.03 11.52 30.50
CA ARG A 411 -6.73 10.85 30.47
C ARG A 411 -5.61 11.81 30.89
N PRO A 412 -4.55 11.33 31.56
CA PRO A 412 -3.32 12.09 31.70
C PRO A 412 -2.76 12.50 30.32
N SER A 413 -2.07 13.63 30.27
CA SER A 413 -1.38 14.16 29.08
C SER A 413 -0.14 14.92 29.54
N ALA A 414 0.87 15.07 28.68
CA ALA A 414 2.12 15.78 29.01
C ALA A 414 1.97 17.27 29.44
N ARG A 415 0.76 17.86 29.34
CA ARG A 415 0.48 19.27 29.67
C ARG A 415 -0.87 19.44 30.39
N GLY A 416 -1.31 18.47 31.19
CA GLY A 416 -2.64 18.52 31.79
C GLY A 416 -3.38 17.20 31.88
N VAL A 417 -4.69 17.32 32.10
CA VAL A 417 -5.66 16.27 31.83
C VAL A 417 -6.36 16.55 30.50
N LEU A 418 -6.47 15.54 29.64
CA LEU A 418 -7.22 15.63 28.40
C LEU A 418 -8.63 15.04 28.57
N LEU A 419 -9.65 15.89 28.42
CA LEU A 419 -11.04 15.44 28.27
C LEU A 419 -11.32 15.17 26.79
N THR A 420 -11.68 13.93 26.47
CA THR A 420 -12.12 13.54 25.12
C THR A 420 -13.57 13.10 25.16
N PHE A 421 -14.38 13.51 24.18
CA PHE A 421 -15.76 13.03 24.06
C PHE A 421 -16.25 13.05 22.61
N ARG A 422 -17.28 12.24 22.31
CA ARG A 422 -17.91 12.18 20.97
C ARG A 422 -19.36 12.68 21.02
N ALA A 423 -19.71 13.56 20.10
CA ALA A 423 -21.08 14.07 19.96
C ALA A 423 -21.90 13.18 19.00
N ARG A 424 -23.11 12.78 19.40
CA ARG A 424 -24.08 12.06 18.56
C ARG A 424 -25.02 13.00 17.79
N ARG A 425 -25.12 14.25 18.24
CA ARG A 425 -26.03 15.27 17.69
C ARG A 425 -25.38 16.64 17.69
N THR A 426 -25.82 17.49 16.77
CA THR A 426 -25.46 18.90 16.77
C THR A 426 -26.24 19.62 17.88
N ALA A 427 -25.56 20.13 18.90
CA ALA A 427 -26.18 20.79 20.05
C ALA A 427 -25.18 21.71 20.77
N ARG A 428 -25.66 22.52 21.70
CA ARG A 428 -24.79 23.20 22.67
C ARG A 428 -24.55 22.28 23.87
N VAL A 429 -23.30 22.17 24.31
CA VAL A 429 -22.94 21.47 25.54
C VAL A 429 -22.37 22.42 26.58
N ARG A 430 -22.55 22.07 27.84
CA ARG A 430 -21.91 22.71 29.01
C ARG A 430 -20.95 21.72 29.64
N ILE A 431 -19.71 22.15 29.87
CA ILE A 431 -18.69 21.33 30.52
C ILE A 431 -18.42 21.90 31.91
N THR A 432 -18.59 21.06 32.93
CA THR A 432 -18.26 21.37 34.32
C THR A 432 -17.16 20.43 34.78
N VAL A 433 -16.10 20.97 35.35
CA VAL A 433 -14.97 20.21 35.89
C VAL A 433 -14.93 20.33 37.41
N THR A 434 -14.45 19.28 38.08
CA THR A 434 -14.18 19.26 39.51
C THR A 434 -12.69 19.06 39.71
N HIS A 435 -12.08 19.98 40.44
CA HIS A 435 -10.67 19.94 40.85
C HIS A 435 -10.48 19.04 42.08
N ARG A 436 -9.26 18.60 42.34
CA ARG A 436 -8.89 17.79 43.51
C ARG A 436 -9.27 18.45 44.83
N SER A 437 -9.24 19.78 44.89
CA SER A 437 -9.71 20.59 46.02
C SER A 437 -11.23 20.58 46.25
N GLY A 438 -12.00 19.87 45.42
CA GLY A 438 -13.46 19.89 45.45
C GLY A 438 -14.10 21.07 44.73
N ARG A 439 -13.30 22.09 44.35
CA ARG A 439 -13.78 23.26 43.59
C ARG A 439 -14.37 22.83 42.24
N ARG A 440 -15.56 23.34 41.92
CA ARG A 440 -16.24 23.09 40.63
C ARG A 440 -16.21 24.33 39.75
N VAL A 441 -15.80 24.17 38.50
CA VAL A 441 -15.72 25.26 37.52
C VAL A 441 -16.50 24.86 36.27
N THR A 442 -17.35 25.77 35.78
CA THR A 442 -18.04 25.60 34.49
C THR A 442 -17.31 26.38 33.42
N LEU A 443 -16.92 25.72 32.33
CA LEU A 443 -16.21 26.35 31.22
C LEU A 443 -17.19 27.28 30.48
N ARG A 444 -16.86 28.58 30.43
CA ARG A 444 -17.80 29.66 30.03
C ARG A 444 -18.19 29.67 28.55
N ARG A 445 -17.55 28.89 27.68
CA ARG A 445 -17.94 28.77 26.26
C ARG A 445 -18.92 27.62 26.07
N LEU A 446 -20.16 27.95 25.72
CA LEU A 446 -21.13 26.99 25.18
C LEU A 446 -20.54 26.41 23.88
N THR A 447 -19.97 25.21 23.96
CA THR A 447 -19.38 24.58 22.78
C THR A 447 -20.54 24.08 21.91
N ARG A 448 -20.76 24.70 20.76
CA ARG A 448 -21.62 24.09 19.73
C ARG A 448 -20.86 22.89 19.20
N VAL A 449 -21.33 21.69 19.53
CA VAL A 449 -20.78 20.44 19.00
C VAL A 449 -21.57 20.06 17.75
N ARG A 450 -20.90 19.47 16.77
CA ARG A 450 -21.49 18.90 15.55
C ARG A 450 -21.64 17.40 15.75
N ALA A 451 -22.74 16.83 15.26
CA ALA A 451 -22.94 15.40 15.26
C ALA A 451 -21.74 14.68 14.61
N CYS A 452 -21.41 13.51 15.13
CA CYS A 452 -20.39 12.62 14.58
C CYS A 452 -18.96 13.18 14.58
N ARG A 453 -18.69 14.15 15.45
CA ARG A 453 -17.33 14.64 15.73
C ARG A 453 -16.85 14.26 17.12
N ALA A 454 -15.54 14.05 17.21
CA ALA A 454 -14.80 13.95 18.47
C ALA A 454 -14.29 15.33 18.88
N TYR A 455 -14.25 15.57 20.18
CA TYR A 455 -13.79 16.80 20.79
C TYR A 455 -12.73 16.46 21.83
N GLN A 456 -11.71 17.33 21.90
CA GLN A 456 -10.65 17.26 22.89
C GLN A 456 -10.57 18.62 23.60
N VAL A 457 -10.56 18.60 24.93
CA VAL A 457 -10.45 19.79 25.77
C VAL A 457 -9.31 19.57 26.75
N ARG A 458 -8.28 20.41 26.67
CA ARG A 458 -7.19 20.42 27.65
C ARG A 458 -7.68 21.07 28.94
N LEU A 459 -7.41 20.41 30.05
CA LEU A 459 -7.81 20.82 31.39
C LEU A 459 -6.58 20.85 32.31
N PRO A 460 -6.61 21.65 33.38
CA PRO A 460 -5.56 21.65 34.40
C PRO A 460 -5.33 20.25 35.00
N ASP A 461 -4.10 19.98 35.43
CA ASP A 461 -3.67 18.67 35.98
C ASP A 461 -4.44 18.24 37.24
N ASP A 462 -4.91 19.22 38.00
CA ASP A 462 -5.65 19.00 39.24
C ASP A 462 -7.12 18.62 39.02
N VAL A 463 -7.60 18.52 37.76
CA VAL A 463 -8.96 18.06 37.46
C VAL A 463 -9.09 16.53 37.66
N VAL A 464 -10.01 16.13 38.52
CA VAL A 464 -10.27 14.71 38.85
C VAL A 464 -11.58 14.19 38.25
N ARG A 465 -12.51 15.08 37.89
CA ARG A 465 -13.81 14.72 37.31
C ARG A 465 -14.25 15.77 36.30
N ALA A 466 -14.91 15.33 35.25
CA ALA A 466 -15.54 16.19 34.26
C ALA A 466 -16.96 15.72 33.96
N ARG A 467 -17.83 16.69 33.68
CA ARG A 467 -19.24 16.48 33.37
C ARG A 467 -19.57 17.24 32.10
N VAL A 468 -20.04 16.53 31.08
CA VAL A 468 -20.52 17.12 29.83
C VAL A 468 -22.04 17.00 29.80
N VAL A 469 -22.72 18.14 29.77
CA VAL A 469 -24.18 18.24 29.81
C VAL A 469 -24.69 18.78 28.47
N GLY A 470 -25.55 18.01 27.80
CA GLY A 470 -26.35 18.46 26.67
C GLY A 470 -27.84 18.34 26.98
N ALA A 471 -28.70 18.87 26.11
CA ALA A 471 -30.15 18.70 26.26
C ALA A 471 -30.51 17.21 26.43
N GLY A 472 -31.15 16.88 27.56
CA GLY A 472 -31.75 15.56 27.80
C GLY A 472 -30.92 14.48 28.50
N ARG A 473 -29.63 14.69 28.87
CA ARG A 473 -28.89 13.85 29.84
C ARG A 473 -27.43 14.30 30.05
N THR A 474 -26.87 13.92 31.21
CA THR A 474 -25.51 14.23 31.66
C THR A 474 -24.57 13.04 31.46
N VAL A 475 -23.37 13.26 30.93
CA VAL A 475 -22.28 12.26 30.94
C VAL A 475 -21.20 12.75 31.91
N ALA A 476 -20.95 11.96 32.96
CA ALA A 476 -19.90 12.24 33.94
C ALA A 476 -18.78 11.21 33.80
N VAL A 477 -17.54 11.67 33.92
CA VAL A 477 -16.34 10.83 33.91
C VAL A 477 -15.40 11.28 35.02
N ALA A 478 -14.84 10.32 35.74
CA ALA A 478 -13.79 10.53 36.73
C ALA A 478 -12.47 9.95 36.20
N ARG A 479 -11.34 10.45 36.68
CA ARG A 479 -10.06 9.75 36.52
C ARG A 479 -10.19 8.39 37.22
N THR A 480 -9.82 7.32 36.54
CA THR A 480 -9.51 6.06 37.21
C THR A 480 -8.29 6.31 38.08
N ALA A 481 -8.33 5.88 39.35
CA ALA A 481 -7.12 5.84 40.16
C ALA A 481 -6.12 4.95 39.41
N SER A 482 -4.92 5.48 39.12
CA SER A 482 -3.79 4.63 38.80
C SER A 482 -3.55 3.72 39.99
N ALA A 483 -3.39 2.43 39.72
CA ALA A 483 -2.82 1.49 40.68
C ALA A 483 -1.36 1.90 40.89
N GLU A 484 -1.13 2.73 41.90
CA GLU A 484 0.17 3.01 42.50
C GLU A 484 -0.04 2.76 44.00
N HIS A 485 -0.01 1.48 44.38
CA HIS A 485 0.23 0.97 45.74
C HIS A 485 0.17 -0.56 45.64
N ASP A 486 1.33 -1.19 45.50
CA ASP A 486 1.67 -2.53 46.00
C ASP A 486 3.14 -2.83 45.61
N GLU A 487 4.07 -2.04 46.16
CA GLU A 487 5.51 -2.38 46.15
C GLU A 487 6.24 -1.63 47.28
N GLU A 488 5.76 -1.77 48.53
CA GLU A 488 6.53 -1.37 49.72
C GLU A 488 5.95 -2.03 50.99
N ALA A 489 5.95 -3.36 51.04
CA ALA A 489 5.67 -4.10 52.28
C ALA A 489 6.21 -5.54 52.25
N GLU A 490 7.45 -5.76 51.81
CA GLU A 490 8.20 -7.00 52.11
C GLU A 490 9.67 -6.65 52.30
N GLY A 491 9.98 -6.12 53.48
CA GLY A 491 11.33 -5.65 53.82
C GLY A 491 11.48 -5.26 55.28
N ALA A 492 10.82 -5.99 56.20
CA ALA A 492 11.09 -5.94 57.63
C ALA A 492 10.33 -7.05 58.39
N ALA A 493 10.83 -8.30 58.33
CA ALA A 493 10.73 -9.31 59.41
C ALA A 493 11.29 -10.68 58.95
N SER A 494 12.62 -10.85 58.99
CA SER A 494 13.34 -11.96 59.66
C SER A 494 14.81 -11.90 59.31
#